data_AF-A0A7S2DB69-F1
#
_entry.id   AF-A0A7S2DB69-F1
#
_cell.length_a   1.000
_cell.length_b   1.000
_cell.length_c   1.000
_cell.angle_alpha   90.00
_cell.angle_beta   90.00
_cell.angle_gamma   90.00
#
_symmetry.space_group_name_H-M   'P 1'
#
loop_
_entity.id
_entity.type
_entity.pdbx_description
1 polymer ?
#
loop_
_entity_poly.entity_id
_entity_poly.type
_entity_poly.pdbx_seq_one_letter_code
_entity_poly.pdbx_strand_id
1 'polypeptide(L)'
;MSAIGGDLVGRAKKFRAATKIEHHSVANVGEALERWSKFLQEHETTSRNDCTHLVFDNYIDWWMGEKRSFCLAIAEDNTLEKLYACISQLYDLGIPLTLQEKQTPQVRFAQDIEIWGLRDTAVQVEELMSPERSFARLLGKIMGEIFKKESLDAMVFDSTGYSRTKGVMKTSV
;
A
#
# COMPACT_ATOMS: atom_id res chain seq x y z
N MET A 1 -17.04 -17.86 12.58
CA MET A 1 -16.54 -18.25 11.25
C MET A 1 -17.35 -17.53 10.19
N SER A 2 -16.86 -16.38 9.73
CA SER A 2 -17.48 -15.64 8.62
C SER A 2 -16.64 -15.91 7.37
N ALA A 3 -16.99 -16.97 6.64
CA ALA A 3 -16.47 -17.18 5.31
C ALA A 3 -17.05 -16.08 4.42
N ILE A 4 -16.26 -15.06 4.10
CA ILE A 4 -16.55 -14.20 2.95
C ILE A 4 -16.19 -15.04 1.72
N GLY A 5 -17.03 -16.02 1.40
CA GLY A 5 -17.06 -16.72 0.11
C GLY A 5 -17.72 -15.84 -0.94
N GLY A 6 -17.25 -14.60 -1.06
CA GLY A 6 -17.70 -13.64 -2.05
C GLY A 6 -16.72 -13.59 -3.21
N ASP A 7 -17.18 -13.14 -4.38
CA ASP A 7 -16.35 -12.90 -5.56
C ASP A 7 -15.30 -11.79 -5.27
N LEU A 8 -14.16 -12.17 -4.68
CA LEU A 8 -13.06 -11.26 -4.35
C LEU A 8 -12.43 -10.67 -5.61
N VAL A 9 -12.43 -11.41 -6.72
CA VAL A 9 -11.99 -10.92 -8.02
C VAL A 9 -12.89 -9.77 -8.47
N GLY A 10 -14.22 -9.96 -8.45
CA GLY A 10 -15.19 -8.90 -8.76
C GLY A 10 -15.09 -7.70 -7.83
N ARG A 11 -14.85 -7.92 -6.54
CA ARG A 11 -14.57 -6.83 -5.58
C ARG A 11 -13.28 -6.09 -5.94
N ALA A 12 -12.19 -6.79 -6.24
CA ALA A 12 -10.93 -6.16 -6.65
C ALA A 12 -11.12 -5.30 -7.91
N LYS A 13 -11.81 -5.83 -8.93
CA LYS A 13 -12.16 -5.06 -10.15
C LYS A 13 -12.97 -3.81 -9.83
N LYS A 14 -13.94 -3.92 -8.91
CA LYS A 14 -14.81 -2.80 -8.50
C LYS A 14 -14.06 -1.73 -7.74
N PHE A 15 -13.28 -2.11 -6.71
CA PHE A 15 -12.64 -1.16 -5.79
C PHE A 15 -11.32 -0.61 -6.32
N ARG A 16 -10.63 -1.35 -7.20
CA ARG A 16 -9.32 -0.95 -7.76
C ARG A 16 -9.35 -0.66 -9.25
N ALA A 17 -10.52 -0.71 -9.89
CA ALA A 17 -10.69 -0.52 -11.33
C ALA A 17 -9.77 -1.44 -12.19
N ALA A 18 -9.32 -2.57 -11.62
CA ALA A 18 -8.43 -3.48 -12.30
C ALA A 18 -9.15 -4.12 -13.50
N THR A 19 -8.69 -3.81 -14.72
CA THR A 19 -9.34 -4.27 -15.96
C THR A 19 -8.95 -5.69 -16.33
N LYS A 20 -7.76 -6.13 -15.94
CA LYS A 20 -7.28 -7.51 -16.04
C LYS A 20 -6.55 -7.85 -14.75
N ILE A 21 -6.91 -8.98 -14.14
CA ILE A 21 -6.27 -9.49 -12.92
C ILE A 21 -5.66 -10.83 -13.29
N GLU A 22 -4.51 -10.78 -13.96
CA GLU A 22 -3.77 -11.94 -14.42
C GLU A 22 -2.28 -11.62 -14.34
N HIS A 23 -1.50 -12.52 -13.75
CA HIS A 23 -0.05 -12.37 -13.71
C HIS A 23 0.64 -13.73 -13.73
N HIS A 24 1.74 -13.84 -14.47
CA HIS A 24 2.44 -15.11 -14.69
C HIS A 24 3.01 -15.74 -13.41
N SER A 25 3.27 -14.93 -12.38
CA SER A 25 3.72 -15.40 -11.07
C SER A 25 2.58 -15.90 -10.15
N VAL A 26 1.31 -15.69 -10.53
CA VAL A 26 0.13 -16.04 -9.74
C VAL A 26 -0.78 -16.96 -10.55
N ALA A 27 -0.58 -18.28 -10.39
CA ALA A 27 -1.29 -19.29 -11.17
C ALA A 27 -2.82 -19.33 -10.92
N ASN A 28 -3.25 -19.10 -9.67
CA ASN A 28 -4.67 -19.05 -9.30
C ASN A 28 -4.96 -17.77 -8.52
N VAL A 29 -5.40 -16.74 -9.24
CA VAL A 29 -5.69 -15.41 -8.68
C VAL A 29 -6.80 -15.46 -7.62
N GLY A 30 -7.86 -16.24 -7.84
CA GLY A 30 -8.98 -16.31 -6.89
C GLY A 30 -8.55 -16.85 -5.53
N GLU A 31 -7.85 -17.98 -5.54
CA GLU A 31 -7.30 -18.61 -4.33
C GLU A 31 -6.25 -17.73 -3.65
N ALA A 32 -5.41 -17.04 -4.44
CA ALA A 32 -4.44 -16.10 -3.91
C ALA A 32 -5.12 -14.91 -3.19
N LEU A 33 -6.16 -14.32 -3.80
CA LEU A 33 -6.95 -13.25 -3.19
C LEU A 33 -7.67 -13.71 -1.92
N GLU A 34 -8.20 -14.93 -1.89
CA GLU A 34 -8.79 -15.50 -0.67
C GLU A 34 -7.76 -15.61 0.45
N ARG A 35 -6.57 -16.15 0.15
CA ARG A 35 -5.48 -16.29 1.11
C ARG A 35 -5.01 -14.93 1.65
N TRP A 36 -4.81 -13.94 0.77
CA TRP A 36 -4.38 -12.61 1.18
C TRP A 36 -5.48 -11.85 1.93
N SER A 37 -6.73 -11.96 1.50
CA SER A 37 -7.88 -11.37 2.20
C SER A 37 -8.00 -11.94 3.61
N LYS A 38 -7.84 -13.25 3.76
CA LYS A 38 -7.87 -13.91 5.06
C LYS A 38 -6.72 -13.42 5.95
N PHE A 39 -5.50 -13.36 5.41
CA PHE A 39 -4.34 -12.82 6.12
C PHE A 39 -4.60 -11.38 6.63
N LEU A 40 -5.10 -10.49 5.77
CA LEU A 40 -5.39 -9.10 6.16
C LEU A 40 -6.48 -9.01 7.22
N GLN A 41 -7.57 -9.78 7.07
CA GLN A 41 -8.67 -9.82 8.04
C GLN A 41 -8.25 -10.41 9.41
N GLU A 42 -7.38 -11.43 9.42
CA GLU A 42 -6.86 -12.00 10.67
C GLU A 42 -6.03 -10.99 11.48
N HIS A 43 -5.48 -9.97 10.81
CA HIS A 43 -4.69 -8.92 11.44
C HIS A 43 -5.46 -7.59 11.59
N GLU A 44 -6.76 -7.55 11.29
CA GLU A 44 -7.62 -6.40 11.61
C GLU A 44 -7.65 -6.16 13.12
N THR A 45 -7.43 -4.92 13.54
CA THR A 45 -7.53 -4.50 14.94
C THR A 45 -8.43 -3.29 15.07
N THR A 46 -9.21 -3.16 16.14
CA THR A 46 -9.93 -1.91 16.42
C THR A 46 -9.11 -0.91 17.24
N SER A 47 -7.94 -1.34 17.74
CA SER A 47 -7.04 -0.50 18.53
C SER A 47 -6.15 0.36 17.65
N ARG A 48 -6.36 1.68 17.68
CA ARG A 48 -5.46 2.65 17.02
C ARG A 48 -4.09 2.75 17.70
N ASN A 49 -4.02 2.38 18.98
CA ASN A 49 -2.76 2.43 19.71
C ASN A 49 -1.83 1.31 19.26
N ASP A 50 -2.39 0.12 19.06
CA ASP A 50 -1.64 -1.10 18.73
C ASP A 50 -1.56 -1.37 17.22
N CYS A 51 -2.22 -0.54 16.39
CA CYS A 51 -2.10 -0.66 14.95
C CYS A 51 -0.70 -0.26 14.47
N THR A 52 -0.20 -1.02 13.51
CA THR A 52 1.04 -0.74 12.80
C THR A 52 0.79 -0.23 11.38
N HIS A 53 -0.37 -0.56 10.80
CA HIS A 53 -0.79 -0.05 9.50
C HIS A 53 -2.21 0.48 9.57
N LEU A 54 -2.49 1.47 8.74
CA LEU A 54 -3.79 2.09 8.56
C LEU A 54 -4.18 2.03 7.09
N VAL A 55 -5.45 1.82 6.77
CA VAL A 55 -5.89 1.96 5.39
C VAL A 55 -6.00 3.45 5.08
N PHE A 56 -5.30 3.89 4.03
CA PHE A 56 -5.21 5.29 3.64
C PHE A 56 -6.60 5.93 3.52
N ASP A 57 -6.77 7.10 4.15
CA ASP A 57 -8.03 7.86 4.20
C ASP A 57 -9.27 7.08 4.68
N ASN A 58 -9.09 5.92 5.32
CA ASN A 58 -10.18 4.99 5.65
C ASN A 58 -10.98 4.58 4.39
N TYR A 59 -10.29 4.41 3.26
CA TYR A 59 -10.91 3.92 2.04
C TYR A 59 -11.33 2.45 2.22
N ILE A 60 -12.52 2.09 1.73
CA ILE A 60 -13.01 0.70 1.80
C ILE A 60 -12.31 -0.12 0.73
N ASP A 61 -11.69 -1.23 1.11
CA ASP A 61 -10.91 -2.05 0.18
C ASP A 61 -11.61 -3.38 -0.19
N TRP A 62 -11.08 -4.05 -1.21
CA TRP A 62 -11.61 -5.30 -1.77
C TRP A 62 -11.60 -6.46 -0.78
N TRP A 63 -10.67 -6.46 0.18
CA TRP A 63 -10.50 -7.51 1.18
C TRP A 63 -11.33 -7.28 2.45
N MET A 64 -11.83 -6.06 2.69
CA MET A 64 -12.48 -5.73 3.97
C MET A 64 -13.81 -6.47 4.17
N GLY A 65 -14.09 -6.87 5.41
CA GLY A 65 -15.39 -7.45 5.79
C GLY A 65 -16.50 -6.41 5.99
N GLU A 66 -17.67 -6.88 6.44
CA GLU A 66 -18.79 -5.99 6.81
C GLU A 66 -18.44 -5.12 8.03
N LYS A 67 -17.77 -5.72 9.03
CA LYS A 67 -17.22 -5.02 10.18
C LYS A 67 -15.85 -4.48 9.81
N ARG A 68 -15.83 -3.28 9.26
CA ARG A 68 -14.61 -2.65 8.75
C ARG A 68 -13.72 -2.23 9.91
N SER A 69 -12.51 -2.76 9.96
CA SER A 69 -11.40 -2.05 10.58
C SER A 69 -10.56 -1.38 9.50
N PHE A 70 -10.18 -0.12 9.74
CA PHE A 70 -9.19 0.58 8.91
C PHE A 70 -7.78 0.46 9.50
N CYS A 71 -7.57 -0.46 10.44
CA CYS A 71 -6.32 -0.62 11.17
C CYS A 71 -5.88 -2.09 11.14
N LEU A 72 -4.59 -2.32 10.92
CA LEU A 72 -3.96 -3.63 11.01
C LEU A 72 -2.88 -3.64 12.10
N ALA A 73 -2.79 -4.75 12.82
CA ALA A 73 -1.72 -5.03 13.78
C ALA A 73 -0.78 -6.10 13.21
N ILE A 74 0.19 -5.66 12.40
CA ILE A 74 1.19 -6.51 11.74
C ILE A 74 2.57 -6.02 12.22
N ALA A 75 3.12 -6.68 13.25
CA ALA A 75 4.33 -6.24 13.94
C ALA A 75 5.32 -7.38 14.24
N GLU A 76 4.93 -8.64 14.03
CA GLU A 76 5.76 -9.81 14.36
C GLU A 76 6.66 -10.19 13.19
N ASP A 77 7.88 -10.64 13.51
CA ASP A 77 8.82 -11.18 12.53
C ASP A 77 8.14 -12.30 11.73
N ASN A 78 8.29 -12.29 10.40
CA ASN A 78 7.57 -13.07 9.38
C ASN A 78 6.16 -12.58 8.98
N THR A 79 5.42 -11.83 9.79
CA THR A 79 4.11 -11.29 9.36
C THR A 79 4.28 -10.06 8.48
N LEU A 80 5.29 -9.23 8.80
CA LEU A 80 5.65 -8.05 8.00
C LEU A 80 6.19 -8.45 6.61
N GLU A 81 7.10 -9.42 6.55
CA GLU A 81 7.61 -9.94 5.27
C GLU A 81 6.50 -10.54 4.39
N LYS A 82 5.55 -11.26 5.02
CA LYS A 82 4.36 -11.76 4.32
C LYS A 82 3.48 -10.64 3.80
N LEU A 83 3.32 -9.55 4.55
CA LEU A 83 2.60 -8.37 4.10
C LEU A 83 3.30 -7.73 2.89
N TYR A 84 4.61 -7.55 2.90
CA TYR A 84 5.35 -6.99 1.77
C TYR A 84 5.30 -7.90 0.53
N ALA A 85 5.44 -9.21 0.70
CA ALA A 85 5.25 -10.15 -0.41
C ALA A 85 3.83 -10.09 -0.99
N CYS A 86 2.82 -10.00 -0.12
CA CYS A 86 1.41 -9.81 -0.50
C CYS A 86 1.22 -8.51 -1.30
N ILE A 87 1.74 -7.39 -0.82
CA ILE A 87 1.67 -6.08 -1.48
C ILE A 87 2.30 -6.13 -2.88
N SER A 88 3.49 -6.70 -3.01
CA SER A 88 4.18 -6.83 -4.30
C SER A 88 3.38 -7.66 -5.30
N GLN A 89 2.87 -8.82 -4.88
CA GLN A 89 2.06 -9.69 -5.75
C GLN A 89 0.74 -9.04 -6.16
N LEU A 90 0.12 -8.28 -5.25
CA LEU A 90 -1.10 -7.53 -5.51
C LEU A 90 -0.86 -6.35 -6.47
N TYR A 91 0.29 -5.68 -6.36
CA TYR A 91 0.70 -4.63 -7.30
C TYR A 91 0.85 -5.19 -8.72
N ASP A 92 1.54 -6.34 -8.87
CA ASP A 92 1.71 -7.03 -10.16
C ASP A 92 0.36 -7.41 -10.80
N LEU A 93 -0.67 -7.66 -9.98
CA LEU A 93 -2.03 -7.95 -10.41
C LEU A 93 -2.89 -6.71 -10.69
N GLY A 94 -2.34 -5.50 -10.51
CA GLY A 94 -3.07 -4.23 -10.64
C GLY A 94 -4.07 -3.97 -9.50
N ILE A 95 -3.85 -4.56 -8.32
CA ILE A 95 -4.71 -4.45 -7.13
C ILE A 95 -3.89 -3.88 -5.95
N PRO A 96 -3.33 -2.67 -6.06
CA PRO A 96 -2.48 -2.12 -5.00
C PRO A 96 -3.25 -2.02 -3.67
N LEU A 97 -2.57 -2.37 -2.57
CA LEU A 97 -3.05 -2.06 -1.23
C LEU A 97 -2.65 -0.63 -0.87
N THR A 98 -3.58 0.12 -0.29
CA THR A 98 -3.34 1.48 0.18
C THR A 98 -3.21 1.47 1.69
N LEU A 99 -2.04 1.05 2.18
CA LEU A 99 -1.71 1.00 3.60
C LEU A 99 -0.70 2.10 3.95
N GLN A 100 -0.96 2.83 5.03
CA GLN A 100 -0.04 3.76 5.67
C GLN A 100 0.61 3.04 6.85
N GLU A 101 1.93 3.06 6.92
CA GLU A 101 2.66 2.51 8.05
C GLU A 101 2.77 3.53 9.17
N LYS A 102 2.52 3.09 10.41
CA LYS A 102 2.81 3.86 11.62
C LYS A 102 4.24 3.53 12.05
N GLN A 103 4.95 4.54 12.52
CA GLN A 103 6.27 4.31 13.11
C GLN A 103 6.17 3.33 14.29
N THR A 104 6.96 2.27 14.24
CA THR A 104 7.07 1.23 15.27
C THR A 104 8.53 0.82 15.46
N PRO A 105 8.91 0.07 16.52
CA PRO A 105 10.26 -0.47 16.63
C PRO A 105 10.70 -1.34 15.44
N GLN A 106 9.74 -1.94 14.74
CA GLN A 106 9.93 -2.73 13.52
C GLN A 106 9.92 -1.84 12.26
N VAL A 107 9.02 -0.86 12.19
CA VAL A 107 8.95 0.16 11.12
C VAL A 107 9.60 1.45 11.62
N ARG A 108 10.93 1.48 11.59
CA ARG A 108 11.71 2.54 12.24
C ARG A 108 11.67 3.88 11.51
N PHE A 109 11.39 3.85 10.21
CA PHE A 109 11.39 5.02 9.34
C PHE A 109 10.24 4.90 8.33
N ALA A 110 9.26 5.80 8.46
CA ALA A 110 8.21 6.01 7.48
C ALA A 110 8.28 7.48 7.05
N GLN A 111 8.31 7.73 5.75
CA GLN A 111 8.37 9.08 5.19
C GLN A 111 7.22 9.27 4.21
N ASP A 112 6.32 10.19 4.54
CA ASP A 112 5.26 10.63 3.63
C ASP A 112 5.79 11.84 2.84
N ILE A 113 5.80 11.74 1.50
CA ILE A 113 6.32 12.77 0.61
C ILE A 113 5.16 13.35 -0.19
N GLU A 114 4.62 14.46 0.30
CA GLU A 114 3.60 15.22 -0.42
C GLU A 114 4.21 16.40 -1.18
N ILE A 115 4.04 16.41 -2.51
CA ILE A 115 4.45 17.53 -3.35
C ILE A 115 3.24 18.21 -3.95
N TRP A 116 3.12 19.49 -3.62
CA TRP A 116 1.97 20.30 -3.95
C TRP A 116 2.13 20.90 -5.34
N GLY A 117 1.16 20.60 -6.21
CA GLY A 117 1.05 21.21 -7.52
C GLY A 117 0.43 22.60 -7.49
N LEU A 118 0.18 23.13 -8.70
CA LEU A 118 -0.74 24.23 -8.93
C LEU A 118 -2.17 23.70 -9.08
N ARG A 119 -3.14 24.62 -9.24
CA ARG A 119 -4.57 24.30 -9.37
C ARG A 119 -4.87 23.20 -10.39
N ASP A 120 -4.17 23.25 -11.53
CA ASP A 120 -4.47 22.42 -12.71
C ASP A 120 -3.31 21.47 -13.09
N THR A 121 -2.20 21.52 -12.36
CA THR A 121 -0.98 20.77 -12.67
C THR A 121 -0.29 20.29 -11.40
N ALA A 122 -0.08 19.00 -11.30
CA ALA A 122 0.76 18.39 -10.26
C ALA A 122 2.11 17.94 -10.85
N VAL A 123 3.07 17.66 -9.97
CA VAL A 123 4.34 17.06 -10.40
C VAL A 123 4.06 15.66 -10.92
N GLN A 124 4.60 15.30 -12.07
CA GLN A 124 4.42 13.95 -12.60
C GLN A 124 5.05 12.94 -11.64
N VAL A 125 4.33 11.85 -11.35
CA VAL A 125 4.77 10.85 -10.37
C VAL A 125 6.14 10.26 -10.74
N GLU A 126 6.42 10.16 -12.04
CA GLU A 126 7.69 9.66 -12.58
C GLU A 126 8.87 10.53 -12.18
N GLU A 127 8.68 11.85 -11.97
CA GLU A 127 9.74 12.74 -11.49
C GLU A 127 10.15 12.42 -10.04
N LEU A 128 9.29 11.73 -9.29
CA LEU A 128 9.50 11.38 -7.89
C LEU A 128 9.96 9.93 -7.73
N MET A 129 9.34 9.01 -8.46
CA MET A 129 9.57 7.57 -8.27
C MET A 129 10.66 7.01 -9.19
N SER A 130 10.92 7.61 -10.34
CA SER A 130 11.86 7.03 -11.29
C SER A 130 13.29 7.10 -10.73
N PRO A 131 14.02 5.98 -10.65
CA PRO A 131 15.36 5.93 -10.07
C PRO A 131 16.39 6.76 -10.85
N GLU A 132 16.08 7.14 -12.09
CA GLU A 132 16.92 8.01 -12.91
C GLU A 132 16.71 9.50 -12.62
N ARG A 133 15.65 9.86 -11.90
CA ARG A 133 15.27 11.25 -11.63
C ARG A 133 15.91 11.79 -10.38
N SER A 134 16.09 13.11 -10.37
CA SER A 134 16.86 13.82 -9.34
C SER A 134 16.35 13.58 -7.93
N PHE A 135 15.03 13.49 -7.74
CA PHE A 135 14.43 13.28 -6.43
C PHE A 135 14.76 11.90 -5.86
N ALA A 136 14.41 10.83 -6.58
CA ALA A 136 14.72 9.46 -6.16
C ALA A 136 16.23 9.23 -5.95
N ARG A 137 17.08 9.81 -6.81
CA ARG A 137 18.54 9.73 -6.66
C ARG A 137 19.05 10.45 -5.42
N LEU A 138 18.52 11.63 -5.13
CA LEU A 138 18.89 12.38 -3.93
C LEU A 138 18.44 11.64 -2.67
N LEU A 139 17.19 11.18 -2.64
CA LEU A 139 16.64 10.41 -1.54
C LEU A 139 17.44 9.12 -1.31
N GLY A 140 17.65 8.34 -2.37
CA GLY A 140 18.45 7.11 -2.31
C GLY A 140 19.90 7.35 -1.85
N LYS A 141 20.52 8.47 -2.26
CA LYS A 141 21.85 8.85 -1.78
C LYS A 141 21.85 9.13 -0.27
N ILE A 142 20.93 9.96 0.22
CA ILE A 142 20.80 10.29 1.64
C ILE A 142 20.52 9.02 2.45
N MET A 143 19.59 8.18 1.99
CA MET A 143 19.26 6.92 2.66
C MET A 143 20.46 5.97 2.71
N GLY A 144 21.24 5.88 1.63
CA GLY A 144 22.47 5.08 1.58
C GLY A 144 23.62 5.62 2.45
N GLU A 145 23.61 6.90 2.83
CA GLU A 145 24.56 7.48 3.79
C GLU A 145 24.14 7.17 5.24
N ILE A 146 22.83 7.11 5.52
CA ILE A 146 22.28 6.88 6.87
C ILE A 146 22.22 5.39 7.21
N PHE A 147 21.83 4.55 6.25
CA PHE A 147 21.57 3.12 6.44
C PHE A 147 22.55 2.27 5.64
N LYS A 148 22.92 1.10 6.19
CA LYS A 148 23.75 0.14 5.46
C LYS A 148 22.99 -0.34 4.23
N LYS A 149 23.66 -0.32 3.07
CA LYS A 149 23.07 -0.66 1.76
C LYS A 149 22.41 -2.04 1.71
N GLU A 150 22.90 -2.98 2.52
CA GLU A 150 22.41 -4.36 2.65
C GLU A 150 21.06 -4.48 3.37
N SER A 151 20.62 -3.41 4.02
CA SER A 151 19.43 -3.38 4.89
C SER A 151 18.36 -2.40 4.37
N LEU A 152 18.47 -1.99 3.10
CA LEU A 152 17.57 -1.03 2.48
C LEU A 152 16.68 -1.74 1.47
N ASP A 153 15.45 -2.02 1.89
CA ASP A 153 14.34 -2.31 0.98
C ASP A 153 13.50 -1.04 0.80
N ALA A 154 13.13 -0.74 -0.44
CA ALA A 154 12.31 0.44 -0.76
C ALA A 154 11.03 0.00 -1.47
N MET A 155 9.89 0.34 -0.88
CA MET A 155 8.57 0.25 -1.50
C MET A 155 8.02 1.66 -1.64
N VAL A 156 7.55 2.03 -2.82
CA VAL A 156 7.03 3.38 -3.11
C VAL A 156 5.59 3.24 -3.62
N PHE A 157 4.66 4.03 -3.08
CA PHE A 157 3.23 3.88 -3.34
C PHE A 157 2.64 5.15 -3.93
N ASP A 158 2.31 5.12 -5.22
CA ASP A 158 1.64 6.24 -5.86
C ASP A 158 0.16 6.35 -5.43
N SER A 159 -0.19 7.49 -4.83
CA SER A 159 -1.54 7.90 -4.46
C SER A 159 -1.92 9.27 -5.04
N THR A 160 -1.27 9.67 -6.15
CA THR A 160 -1.52 10.91 -6.89
C THR A 160 -2.99 11.06 -7.29
N GLY A 161 -3.56 12.25 -7.07
CA GLY A 161 -4.97 12.50 -7.35
C GLY A 161 -5.47 13.88 -6.90
N TYR A 162 -6.78 14.08 -6.96
CA TYR A 162 -7.41 15.34 -6.55
C TYR A 162 -7.72 15.36 -5.04
N SER A 163 -7.16 16.33 -4.31
CA SER A 163 -7.47 16.55 -2.91
C SER A 163 -8.77 17.35 -2.74
N ARG A 164 -9.83 16.68 -2.28
CA ARG A 164 -11.14 17.33 -2.05
C ARG A 164 -11.13 18.36 -0.94
N THR A 165 -10.31 18.15 0.09
CA THR A 165 -10.19 19.06 1.23
C THR A 165 -9.41 20.33 0.90
N LYS A 166 -8.52 20.26 -0.11
CA LYS A 166 -7.66 21.39 -0.51
C LYS A 166 -8.03 21.98 -1.86
N GLY A 167 -8.88 21.32 -2.64
CA GLY A 167 -9.36 21.78 -3.94
C GLY A 167 -8.29 21.81 -5.04
N VAL A 168 -7.26 20.97 -4.93
CA VAL A 168 -6.10 20.95 -5.85
C VAL A 168 -5.67 19.53 -6.21
N MET A 169 -5.01 19.38 -7.35
CA MET A 169 -4.30 18.15 -7.71
C MET A 169 -3.04 18.00 -6.85
N LYS A 170 -2.80 16.79 -6.34
CA LYS A 170 -1.63 16.46 -5.54
C LYS A 170 -0.93 15.21 -6.06
N THR A 171 0.38 15.17 -5.91
CA THR A 171 1.22 13.98 -6.11
C THR A 171 1.66 13.52 -4.75
N SER A 172 1.30 12.29 -4.40
CA SER A 172 1.55 11.68 -3.08
C SER A 172 2.18 10.31 -3.33
N VAL A 173 3.41 10.12 -2.86
CA VAL A 173 4.24 8.92 -3.08
C VAL A 173 4.93 8.46 -1.80
#